data_AF-A0A4Q5XJP0-F1
#
_entry.id   AF-A0A4Q5XJP0-F1
#
_cell.length_a   1.000
_cell.length_b   1.000
_cell.length_c   1.000
_cell.angle_alpha   90.00
_cell.angle_beta   90.00
_cell.angle_gamma   90.00
#
_symmetry.space_group_name_H-M   'P 1'
#
loop_
_entity.id
_entity.type
_entity.pdbx_description
1 polymer ?
#
loop_
_entity_poly.entity_id
_entity_poly.type
_entity_poly.pdbx_seq_one_letter_code
_entity_poly.pdbx_strand_id
1 'polypeptide(L)'
;MDAGGERRYFCQRDQELPRPGELYTACPAGDECAEGAVCVGAGPGDLDAYCTVDCSTDSDCASGYYCGVVGRVPCEDACGVQGDATNPDCVPADQIGALRAHRCGELGGVERSVCRQREFCATCETDADCLALPNQICARDGSGEKICTKLCEPGVRSCPWGNASECGNFDEDVGVPTCGHRFGSCHGAGQTCEPCRGSADCPGGACATSPFTGERWCINLETRCECKTVDASGTCKNGGCPPSPGGLDVICIGDESSTLFNTCYAANAATDGLLGSSTQIGCWGSN
;
A
#
# COMPACT_ATOMS: atom_id res chain seq x y z
N MET A 1 -2.44 -34.84 26.26
CA MET A 1 -1.85 -35.69 25.20
C MET A 1 -2.83 -36.83 25.00
N ASP A 2 -3.67 -36.74 23.98
CA ASP A 2 -4.60 -37.82 23.60
C ASP A 2 -3.96 -38.70 22.53
N ALA A 3 -4.20 -40.00 22.64
CA ALA A 3 -3.47 -41.09 22.00
C ALA A 3 -3.67 -41.23 20.47
N GLY A 4 -3.94 -40.14 19.74
CA GLY A 4 -4.28 -40.16 18.31
C GLY A 4 -3.51 -39.19 17.39
N GLY A 5 -2.64 -38.32 17.92
CA GLY A 5 -1.66 -37.59 17.09
C GLY A 5 -2.17 -36.54 16.08
N GLU A 6 -3.48 -36.30 15.95
CA GLU A 6 -3.98 -35.17 15.16
C GLU A 6 -3.85 -33.87 15.97
N ARG A 7 -2.97 -32.95 15.53
CA ARG A 7 -3.01 -31.55 15.98
C ARG A 7 -4.29 -30.90 15.46
N ARG A 8 -5.35 -30.96 16.25
CA ARG A 8 -6.55 -30.15 16.02
C ARG A 8 -6.32 -28.79 16.66
N TYR A 9 -6.01 -27.80 15.85
CA TYR A 9 -6.07 -26.40 16.26
C TYR A 9 -7.55 -26.05 16.41
N PHE A 10 -8.02 -25.95 17.65
CA PHE A 10 -9.36 -25.45 17.93
C PHE A 10 -9.27 -23.95 18.10
N CYS A 11 -9.99 -23.18 17.28
CA CYS A 11 -10.20 -21.76 17.54
C CYS A 11 -11.08 -21.66 18.79
N GLN A 12 -10.47 -21.29 19.92
CA GLN A 12 -11.24 -20.98 21.12
C GLN A 12 -11.89 -19.61 20.90
N ARG A 13 -13.22 -19.58 20.76
CA ARG A 13 -14.02 -18.36 20.60
C ARG A 13 -14.13 -17.64 21.95
N ASP A 14 -12.99 -17.22 22.50
CA ASP A 14 -12.90 -16.65 23.85
C ASP A 14 -12.96 -15.12 23.88
N GLN A 15 -13.18 -14.46 22.74
CA GLN A 15 -13.44 -13.03 22.71
C GLN A 15 -14.83 -12.78 22.11
N GLU A 16 -15.67 -12.11 22.88
CA GLU A 16 -16.85 -11.41 22.38
C GLU A 16 -16.36 -10.55 21.20
N LEU A 17 -17.01 -10.69 20.04
CA LEU A 17 -16.61 -9.92 18.86
C LEU A 17 -16.63 -8.43 19.24
N PRO A 18 -15.58 -7.66 18.88
CA PRO A 18 -15.58 -6.23 19.12
C PRO A 18 -16.87 -5.60 18.57
N ARG A 19 -17.46 -4.70 19.36
CA ARG A 19 -18.69 -4.02 18.96
C ARG A 19 -18.39 -3.03 17.83
N PRO A 20 -19.34 -2.76 16.92
CA PRO A 20 -19.16 -1.71 15.91
C PRO A 20 -18.69 -0.40 16.55
N GLY A 21 -17.64 0.19 15.99
CA GLY A 21 -17.00 1.42 16.49
C GLY A 21 -15.87 1.18 17.50
N GLU A 22 -15.69 -0.03 18.01
CA GLU A 22 -14.51 -0.36 18.84
C GLU A 22 -13.25 -0.46 17.97
N LEU A 23 -12.08 -0.50 18.63
CA LEU A 23 -10.80 -0.61 17.95
C LEU A 23 -10.77 -1.83 17.02
N TYR A 24 -10.24 -1.60 15.83
CA TYR A 24 -10.07 -2.59 14.77
C TYR A 24 -11.38 -3.12 14.17
N THR A 25 -12.49 -2.41 14.38
CA THR A 25 -13.76 -2.67 13.70
C THR A 25 -14.00 -1.72 12.54
N ALA A 26 -14.89 -2.11 11.62
CA ALA A 26 -15.19 -1.32 10.43
C ALA A 26 -15.88 0.03 10.78
N CYS A 27 -15.53 1.08 10.04
CA CYS A 27 -16.12 2.42 10.12
C CYS A 27 -16.45 2.99 8.72
N PRO A 28 -17.34 2.35 7.96
CA PRO A 28 -17.61 2.73 6.57
C PRO A 28 -18.19 4.15 6.39
N ALA A 29 -18.83 4.74 7.40
CA ALA A 29 -19.33 6.12 7.35
C ALA A 29 -18.24 7.15 7.72
N GLY A 30 -17.17 6.73 8.39
CA GLY A 30 -16.02 7.56 8.75
C GLY A 30 -16.06 8.11 10.17
N ASP A 31 -17.21 8.07 10.85
CA ASP A 31 -17.46 8.72 12.14
C ASP A 31 -17.95 7.75 13.23
N GLU A 32 -17.91 6.44 12.99
CA GLU A 32 -18.46 5.44 13.92
C GLU A 32 -17.52 5.07 15.07
N CYS A 33 -16.27 5.54 15.04
CA CYS A 33 -15.26 5.14 15.99
C CYS A 33 -15.52 5.71 17.40
N ALA A 34 -15.29 4.87 18.41
CA ALA A 34 -15.39 5.25 19.81
C ALA A 34 -14.41 6.39 20.17
N GLU A 35 -14.67 7.06 21.29
CA GLU A 35 -13.82 8.16 21.77
C GLU A 35 -12.36 7.73 21.89
N GLY A 36 -11.45 8.53 21.32
CA GLY A 36 -10.01 8.25 21.28
C GLY A 36 -9.54 7.39 20.09
N ALA A 37 -10.47 6.81 19.32
CA ALA A 37 -10.16 6.12 18.07
C ALA A 37 -10.33 7.07 16.86
N VAL A 38 -9.68 6.72 15.76
CA VAL A 38 -9.78 7.42 14.47
C VAL A 38 -10.15 6.42 13.39
N CYS A 39 -11.07 6.80 12.51
CA CYS A 39 -11.36 6.02 11.32
C CYS A 39 -10.27 6.23 10.26
N VAL A 40 -9.72 5.13 9.74
CA VAL A 40 -8.76 5.14 8.64
C VAL A 40 -9.38 4.42 7.45
N GLY A 41 -9.48 5.13 6.33
CA GLY A 41 -9.97 4.64 5.04
C GLY A 41 -9.78 5.69 3.94
N ALA A 42 -10.26 5.40 2.73
CA ALA A 42 -10.26 6.28 1.58
C ALA A 42 -11.35 7.38 1.63
N GLY A 43 -12.23 7.33 2.64
CA GLY A 43 -13.30 8.30 2.88
C GLY A 43 -14.65 7.61 3.15
N PRO A 44 -15.74 8.39 3.27
CA PRO A 44 -17.07 7.84 3.48
C PRO A 44 -17.48 6.87 2.36
N GLY A 45 -17.95 5.69 2.75
CA GLY A 45 -18.32 4.59 1.86
C GLY A 45 -17.19 3.59 1.60
N ASP A 46 -15.98 3.80 2.13
CA ASP A 46 -14.91 2.81 2.07
C ASP A 46 -15.24 1.61 2.98
N LEU A 47 -15.46 0.46 2.35
CA LEU A 47 -15.81 -0.78 3.04
C LEU A 47 -14.63 -1.38 3.81
N ASP A 48 -13.41 -0.97 3.47
CA ASP A 48 -12.19 -1.40 4.13
C ASP A 48 -11.77 -0.43 5.24
N ALA A 49 -12.55 0.63 5.49
CA ALA A 49 -12.27 1.58 6.57
C ALA A 49 -12.44 0.93 7.95
N TYR A 50 -11.51 1.21 8.87
CA TYR A 50 -11.54 0.67 10.24
C TYR A 50 -11.07 1.67 11.30
N CYS A 51 -11.56 1.47 12.52
CA CYS A 51 -11.19 2.25 13.69
C CYS A 51 -9.82 1.83 14.20
N THR A 52 -8.97 2.80 14.49
CA THR A 52 -7.61 2.57 15.00
C THR A 52 -7.20 3.64 16.01
N VAL A 53 -6.00 3.53 16.56
CA VAL A 53 -5.41 4.46 17.53
C VAL A 53 -4.09 5.02 17.04
N ASP A 54 -3.66 6.12 17.65
CA ASP A 54 -2.31 6.64 17.51
C ASP A 54 -1.27 5.65 18.03
N CYS A 55 -0.09 5.67 17.43
CA CYS A 55 1.03 4.83 17.82
C CYS A 55 2.36 5.58 17.71
N SER A 56 3.36 5.08 18.42
CA SER A 56 4.75 5.50 18.31
C SER A 56 5.64 4.39 17.77
N THR A 57 5.29 3.13 18.03
CA THR A 57 6.03 1.93 17.65
C THR A 57 5.07 0.78 17.33
N ASP A 58 5.54 -0.26 16.63
CA ASP A 58 4.73 -1.45 16.31
C ASP A 58 4.18 -2.15 17.56
N SER A 59 4.88 -2.07 18.71
CA SER A 59 4.43 -2.67 19.97
C SER A 59 3.24 -1.95 20.61
N ASP A 60 2.90 -0.74 20.15
CA ASP A 60 1.70 -0.04 20.61
C ASP A 60 0.43 -0.61 19.94
N CYS A 61 0.59 -1.45 18.91
CA CYS A 61 -0.48 -1.98 18.09
C CYS A 61 -0.77 -3.46 18.42
N ALA A 62 -2.02 -3.88 18.21
CA ALA A 62 -2.39 -5.29 18.34
C ALA A 62 -1.71 -6.17 17.28
N SER A 63 -1.66 -7.48 17.52
CA SER A 63 -1.25 -8.47 16.52
C SER A 63 -2.04 -8.29 15.22
N GLY A 64 -1.37 -8.38 14.08
CA GLY A 64 -1.97 -8.02 12.80
C GLY A 64 -1.67 -6.58 12.35
N TYR A 65 -1.22 -5.71 13.25
CA TYR A 65 -1.05 -4.28 12.98
C TYR A 65 0.43 -3.85 13.13
N TYR A 66 0.74 -2.68 12.58
CA TYR A 66 2.04 -2.01 12.70
C TYR A 66 1.85 -0.51 12.84
N CYS A 67 2.85 0.21 13.35
CA CYS A 67 2.77 1.65 13.45
C CYS A 67 3.12 2.30 12.11
N GLY A 68 2.10 2.71 11.37
CA GLY A 68 2.24 3.30 10.04
C GLY A 68 1.84 4.77 10.02
N VAL A 69 2.19 5.47 8.94
CA VAL A 69 1.74 6.85 8.70
C VAL A 69 0.54 6.87 7.76
N VAL A 70 -0.39 7.80 8.02
CA VAL A 70 -1.49 8.15 7.12
C VAL A 70 -1.42 9.64 6.77
N GLY A 71 -1.60 9.95 5.49
CA GLY A 71 -1.65 11.32 5.00
C GLY A 71 -3.00 11.99 5.27
N ARG A 72 -2.98 13.31 5.42
CA ARG A 72 -4.16 14.18 5.55
C ARG A 72 -3.92 15.50 4.82
N VAL A 73 -5.01 16.12 4.39
CA VAL A 73 -5.00 17.45 3.77
C VAL A 73 -5.07 18.50 4.88
N PRO A 74 -4.23 19.55 4.90
CA PRO A 74 -4.41 20.61 5.89
C PRO A 74 -5.56 21.55 5.51
N CYS A 75 -6.17 22.23 6.49
CA CYS A 75 -7.23 23.20 6.22
C CYS A 75 -6.68 24.50 5.60
N GLU A 76 -5.45 24.87 5.96
CA GLU A 76 -4.69 26.00 5.44
C GLU A 76 -3.36 25.54 4.84
N ASP A 77 -2.69 26.39 4.06
CA ASP A 77 -1.38 26.07 3.49
C ASP A 77 -0.39 25.70 4.61
N ALA A 78 0.05 24.44 4.62
CA ALA A 78 0.93 23.88 5.64
C ALA A 78 1.77 22.75 5.04
N CYS A 79 2.95 22.50 5.61
CA CYS A 79 3.82 21.40 5.20
C CYS A 79 4.11 21.34 3.68
N GLY A 80 4.17 22.50 3.02
CA GLY A 80 4.43 22.59 1.58
C GLY A 80 3.28 22.11 0.68
N VAL A 81 2.09 21.88 1.22
CA VAL A 81 0.89 21.56 0.45
C VAL A 81 -0.17 22.66 0.62
N GLN A 82 -0.92 22.90 -0.45
CA GLN A 82 -2.04 23.84 -0.43
C GLN A 82 -3.15 23.28 0.48
N GLY A 83 -3.72 24.13 1.33
CA GLY A 83 -4.82 23.75 2.20
C GLY A 83 -6.16 23.63 1.45
N ASP A 84 -7.07 22.83 1.99
CA ASP A 84 -8.46 22.72 1.54
C ASP A 84 -9.43 22.81 2.73
N ALA A 85 -9.83 24.04 3.06
CA ALA A 85 -10.80 24.31 4.12
C ALA A 85 -12.22 23.80 3.80
N THR A 86 -12.49 23.34 2.58
CA THR A 86 -13.80 22.76 2.22
C THR A 86 -13.86 21.26 2.46
N ASN A 87 -12.71 20.61 2.60
CA ASN A 87 -12.62 19.20 2.95
C ASN A 87 -12.99 19.03 4.45
N PRO A 88 -14.05 18.28 4.78
CA PRO A 88 -14.47 18.08 6.17
C PRO A 88 -13.43 17.35 7.02
N ASP A 89 -12.50 16.62 6.40
CA ASP A 89 -11.44 15.85 7.03
C ASP A 89 -10.09 16.61 7.04
N CYS A 90 -10.09 17.91 6.74
CA CYS A 90 -8.88 18.71 6.75
C CYS A 90 -8.31 18.85 8.18
N VAL A 91 -6.99 18.97 8.29
CA VAL A 91 -6.28 19.15 9.58
C VAL A 91 -5.96 20.64 9.81
N PRO A 92 -6.50 21.26 10.86
CA PRO A 92 -6.19 22.66 11.18
C PRO A 92 -4.72 22.87 11.53
N ALA A 93 -4.17 24.04 11.17
CA ALA A 93 -2.76 24.34 11.39
C ALA A 93 -2.28 24.22 12.86
N ASP A 94 -3.15 24.47 13.84
CA ASP A 94 -2.81 24.37 15.27
C ASP A 94 -2.70 22.93 15.81
N GLN A 95 -3.16 21.96 15.01
CA GLN A 95 -3.04 20.52 15.27
C GLN A 95 -1.78 19.91 14.64
N ILE A 96 -1.00 20.69 13.88
CA ILE A 96 0.22 20.23 13.19
C ILE A 96 1.45 20.66 13.99
N GLY A 97 2.34 19.72 14.33
CA GLY A 97 3.62 20.02 14.98
C GLY A 97 4.31 18.80 15.60
N ALA A 98 5.56 18.98 16.03
CA ALA A 98 6.41 17.89 16.52
C ALA A 98 5.87 17.14 17.76
N LEU A 99 4.99 17.77 18.53
CA LEU A 99 4.36 17.19 19.74
C LEU A 99 2.85 17.01 19.56
N ARG A 100 2.36 17.03 18.32
CA ARG A 100 0.96 16.81 17.99
C ARG A 100 0.78 15.46 17.32
N ALA A 101 -0.48 15.00 17.21
CA ALA A 101 -0.81 13.80 16.46
C ALA A 101 -0.43 13.94 14.97
N HIS A 102 -0.55 15.15 14.42
CA HIS A 102 -0.19 15.46 13.05
C HIS A 102 1.16 16.18 12.96
N ARG A 103 1.98 15.79 11.98
CA ARG A 103 3.28 16.41 11.68
C ARG A 103 3.47 16.61 10.18
N CYS A 104 4.43 17.44 9.80
CA CYS A 104 4.82 17.54 8.40
C CYS A 104 5.65 16.31 7.98
N GLY A 105 5.26 15.66 6.89
CA GLY A 105 6.02 14.57 6.28
C GLY A 105 7.29 15.06 5.58
N GLU A 106 8.26 14.16 5.38
CA GLU A 106 9.55 14.51 4.75
C GLU A 106 9.40 14.98 3.31
N LEU A 107 8.42 14.43 2.59
CA LEU A 107 8.09 14.80 1.21
C LEU A 107 7.00 15.89 1.14
N GLY A 108 6.71 16.54 2.26
CA GLY A 108 5.58 17.46 2.41
C GLY A 108 4.29 16.73 2.77
N GLY A 109 3.25 17.51 3.05
CA GLY A 109 1.95 17.01 3.50
C GLY A 109 1.88 16.78 5.02
N VAL A 110 0.67 16.54 5.50
CA VAL A 110 0.38 16.31 6.91
C VAL A 110 0.23 14.81 7.16
N GLU A 111 0.98 14.27 8.10
CA GLU A 111 1.00 12.85 8.45
C GLU A 111 0.58 12.62 9.90
N ARG A 112 -0.10 11.49 10.16
CA ARG A 112 -0.42 10.99 11.50
C ARG A 112 0.05 9.55 11.64
N SER A 113 0.70 9.21 12.76
CA SER A 113 1.09 7.83 13.05
C SER A 113 -0.07 7.08 13.71
N VAL A 114 -0.54 6.01 13.09
CA VAL A 114 -1.67 5.18 13.56
C VAL A 114 -1.39 3.71 13.37
N CYS A 115 -2.05 2.85 14.15
CA CYS A 115 -1.96 1.41 13.97
C CYS A 115 -2.62 0.99 12.65
N ARG A 116 -1.80 0.57 11.69
CA ARG A 116 -2.24 0.13 10.37
C ARG A 116 -2.28 -1.38 10.27
N GLN A 117 -3.25 -1.93 9.57
CA GLN A 117 -3.29 -3.36 9.24
C GLN A 117 -2.05 -3.75 8.44
N ARG A 118 -1.42 -4.88 8.77
CA ARG A 118 -0.37 -5.48 7.96
C ARG A 118 -1.02 -6.03 6.68
N GLU A 119 -0.90 -5.27 5.61
CA GLU A 119 -1.43 -5.62 4.30
C GLU A 119 -0.53 -6.65 3.60
N PHE A 120 -0.93 -7.08 2.40
CA PHE A 120 -0.07 -7.88 1.54
C PHE A 120 1.30 -7.19 1.38
N CYS A 121 2.40 -7.96 1.45
CA CYS A 121 3.79 -7.47 1.46
C CYS A 121 4.29 -6.81 2.76
N ALA A 122 3.49 -6.75 3.84
CA ALA A 122 4.02 -6.37 5.14
C ALA A 122 4.97 -7.46 5.67
N THR A 123 6.09 -7.08 6.31
CA THR A 123 7.00 -8.05 6.94
C THR A 123 6.32 -8.74 8.12
N CYS A 124 6.65 -10.01 8.33
CA CYS A 124 6.11 -10.80 9.43
C CYS A 124 7.12 -11.84 9.92
N GLU A 125 6.97 -12.26 11.17
CA GLU A 125 7.70 -13.40 11.74
C GLU A 125 6.78 -14.60 11.94
N THR A 126 5.51 -14.35 12.24
CA THR A 126 4.51 -15.39 12.54
C THR A 126 3.15 -15.06 11.91
N ASP A 127 2.28 -16.06 11.79
CA ASP A 127 0.90 -15.84 11.30
C ASP A 127 0.13 -14.82 12.14
N ALA A 128 0.48 -14.68 13.42
CA ALA A 128 -0.12 -13.68 14.32
C ALA A 128 0.04 -12.25 13.80
N ASP A 129 1.14 -11.97 13.08
CA ASP A 129 1.41 -10.65 12.51
C ASP A 129 0.47 -10.32 11.34
N CYS A 130 -0.17 -11.33 10.74
CA CYS A 130 -1.01 -11.16 9.55
C CYS A 130 -2.51 -11.35 9.85
N LEU A 131 -2.91 -11.42 11.13
CA LEU A 131 -4.29 -11.70 11.53
C LEU A 131 -5.27 -10.53 11.34
N ALA A 132 -4.77 -9.33 11.03
CA ALA A 132 -5.64 -8.16 10.86
C ALA A 132 -6.54 -8.28 9.62
N LEU A 133 -6.12 -9.05 8.62
CA LEU A 133 -6.86 -9.25 7.39
C LEU A 133 -7.22 -10.73 7.21
N PRO A 134 -8.43 -11.03 6.71
CA PRO A 134 -8.86 -12.40 6.53
C PRO A 134 -8.00 -13.12 5.50
N ASN A 135 -7.80 -14.42 5.72
CA ASN A 135 -7.08 -15.34 4.85
C ASN A 135 -5.61 -14.95 4.58
N GLN A 136 -5.00 -14.15 5.44
CA GLN A 136 -3.57 -13.92 5.41
C GLN A 136 -2.81 -14.88 6.33
N ILE A 137 -1.58 -15.18 5.92
CA ILE A 137 -0.60 -15.98 6.67
C ILE A 137 0.79 -15.38 6.46
N CYS A 138 1.72 -15.75 7.34
CA CYS A 138 3.11 -15.32 7.25
C CYS A 138 3.95 -16.37 6.53
N ALA A 139 4.24 -16.14 5.25
CA ALA A 139 4.97 -17.08 4.40
C ALA A 139 6.08 -16.38 3.61
N ARG A 140 7.07 -17.15 3.16
CA ARG A 140 8.10 -16.66 2.25
C ARG A 140 7.54 -16.34 0.87
N ASP A 141 7.99 -15.23 0.30
CA ASP A 141 7.79 -14.94 -1.13
C ASP A 141 8.87 -15.59 -2.01
N GLY A 142 8.87 -15.30 -3.31
CA GLY A 142 9.85 -15.82 -4.25
C GLY A 142 11.29 -15.38 -3.98
N SER A 143 11.50 -14.35 -3.15
CA SER A 143 12.83 -13.91 -2.70
C SER A 143 13.29 -14.60 -1.41
N GLY A 144 12.38 -15.29 -0.72
CA GLY A 144 12.64 -15.97 0.55
C GLY A 144 12.38 -15.10 1.80
N GLU A 145 11.97 -13.84 1.65
CA GLU A 145 11.55 -12.97 2.75
C GLU A 145 10.16 -13.37 3.25
N LYS A 146 9.96 -13.40 4.58
CA LYS A 146 8.65 -13.65 5.17
C LYS A 146 7.78 -12.40 5.10
N ILE A 147 6.63 -12.54 4.45
CA ILE A 147 5.63 -11.49 4.28
C ILE A 147 4.24 -11.98 4.69
N CYS A 148 3.39 -11.03 5.04
CA CYS A 148 1.96 -11.26 5.04
C CYS A 148 1.50 -11.46 3.60
N THR A 149 1.06 -12.67 3.30
CA THR A 149 0.48 -13.06 2.01
C THR A 149 -0.88 -13.70 2.21
N LYS A 150 -1.67 -13.81 1.15
CA LYS A 150 -2.97 -14.49 1.19
C LYS A 150 -2.85 -15.93 0.72
N LEU A 151 -3.63 -16.81 1.35
CA LEU A 151 -3.90 -18.13 0.80
C LEU A 151 -4.59 -18.00 -0.56
N CYS A 152 -4.26 -18.90 -1.49
CA CYS A 152 -4.80 -18.86 -2.82
C CYS A 152 -5.15 -20.26 -3.33
N GLU A 153 -5.99 -20.30 -4.36
CA GLU A 153 -6.33 -21.55 -5.05
C GLU A 153 -5.70 -21.57 -6.44
N PRO A 154 -4.83 -22.56 -6.75
CA PRO A 154 -4.20 -22.66 -8.07
C PRO A 154 -5.24 -22.74 -9.19
N GLY A 155 -5.04 -21.94 -10.24
CA GLY A 155 -5.98 -21.86 -11.37
C GLY A 155 -7.17 -20.92 -11.15
N VAL A 156 -7.33 -20.35 -9.95
CA VAL A 156 -8.34 -19.33 -9.64
C VAL A 156 -7.65 -17.98 -9.43
N ARG A 157 -8.22 -16.90 -10.01
CA ARG A 157 -7.78 -15.52 -9.74
C ARG A 157 -8.21 -15.10 -8.32
N SER A 158 -7.47 -15.57 -7.32
CA SER A 158 -7.73 -15.38 -5.89
C SER A 158 -6.80 -14.35 -5.23
N CYS A 159 -5.70 -13.99 -5.89
CA CYS A 159 -4.72 -13.06 -5.34
C CYS A 159 -5.16 -11.59 -5.45
N PRO A 160 -4.76 -10.73 -4.48
CA PRO A 160 -5.02 -9.30 -4.53
C PRO A 160 -4.59 -8.70 -5.85
N TRP A 161 -5.43 -7.83 -6.42
CA TRP A 161 -5.06 -7.14 -7.65
C TRP A 161 -3.89 -6.15 -7.42
N GLY A 162 -3.24 -5.70 -8.50
CA GLY A 162 -2.06 -4.83 -8.44
C GLY A 162 -0.77 -5.60 -8.12
N ASN A 163 -0.49 -5.81 -6.83
CA ASN A 163 0.81 -6.30 -6.33
C ASN A 163 0.99 -7.82 -6.45
N ALA A 164 -0.09 -8.60 -6.29
CA ALA A 164 -0.04 -10.05 -6.34
C ALA A 164 -0.63 -10.56 -7.65
N SER A 165 -0.01 -11.57 -8.26
CA SER A 165 -0.57 -12.15 -9.49
C SER A 165 -0.38 -13.63 -9.63
N GLU A 166 0.50 -14.23 -8.85
CA GLU A 166 0.82 -15.64 -8.98
C GLU A 166 0.37 -16.39 -7.73
N CYS A 167 -0.46 -17.41 -7.93
CA CYS A 167 -0.81 -18.36 -6.90
C CYS A 167 0.11 -19.57 -7.02
N GLY A 168 0.90 -19.84 -5.98
CA GLY A 168 1.91 -20.89 -6.02
C GLY A 168 2.40 -21.28 -4.64
N ASN A 169 3.18 -22.36 -4.57
CA ASN A 169 3.85 -22.78 -3.34
C ASN A 169 5.21 -22.07 -3.27
N PHE A 170 5.23 -20.86 -2.72
CA PHE A 170 6.46 -20.08 -2.55
C PHE A 170 7.23 -20.43 -1.27
N ASP A 171 6.53 -21.01 -0.28
CA ASP A 171 7.10 -21.42 0.99
C ASP A 171 6.88 -22.93 1.22
N GLU A 172 7.94 -23.71 1.04
CA GLU A 172 7.91 -25.17 1.25
C GLU A 172 7.63 -25.55 2.71
N ASP A 173 8.01 -24.71 3.68
CA ASP A 173 7.81 -24.98 5.11
C ASP A 173 6.32 -24.87 5.48
N VAL A 174 5.60 -23.96 4.80
CA VAL A 174 4.16 -23.76 4.98
C VAL A 174 3.34 -24.80 4.19
N GLY A 175 3.81 -25.18 3.00
CA GLY A 175 3.27 -26.31 2.24
C GLY A 175 1.85 -26.09 1.68
N VAL A 176 1.36 -24.84 1.64
CA VAL A 176 0.09 -24.47 1.01
C VAL A 176 0.28 -23.33 -0.01
N PRO A 177 -0.56 -23.26 -1.06
CA PRO A 177 -0.45 -22.20 -2.04
C PRO A 177 -0.77 -20.82 -1.45
N THR A 178 0.11 -19.86 -1.76
CA THR A 178 -0.02 -18.46 -1.35
C THR A 178 0.16 -17.54 -2.55
N CYS A 179 -0.22 -16.28 -2.36
CA CYS A 179 -0.02 -15.24 -3.35
C CYS A 179 1.43 -14.74 -3.34
N GLY A 180 2.11 -14.87 -4.47
CA GLY A 180 3.40 -14.25 -4.70
C GLY A 180 3.22 -12.83 -5.23
N HIS A 181 4.13 -11.93 -4.84
CA HIS A 181 4.26 -10.66 -5.51
C HIS A 181 4.64 -10.92 -6.97
N ARG A 182 4.09 -10.14 -7.91
CA ARG A 182 4.33 -10.34 -9.35
C ARG A 182 5.80 -10.27 -9.74
N PHE A 183 6.58 -9.48 -9.00
CA PHE A 183 8.02 -9.32 -9.19
C PHE A 183 8.85 -10.41 -8.48
N GLY A 184 8.21 -11.41 -7.88
CA GLY A 184 8.86 -12.41 -7.03
C GLY A 184 9.28 -11.89 -5.65
N SER A 185 9.37 -10.57 -5.47
CA SER A 185 9.63 -9.91 -4.18
C SER A 185 8.71 -8.73 -3.93
N CYS A 186 8.46 -8.44 -2.66
CA CYS A 186 7.73 -7.26 -2.19
C CYS A 186 8.56 -5.96 -2.10
N HIS A 187 9.87 -6.03 -2.30
CA HIS A 187 10.72 -4.85 -2.43
C HIS A 187 11.85 -5.08 -3.45
N GLY A 188 12.32 -4.00 -4.09
CA GLY A 188 13.43 -4.06 -5.05
C GLY A 188 14.72 -3.41 -4.54
N ALA A 189 15.60 -3.06 -5.48
CA ALA A 189 16.75 -2.19 -5.26
C ALA A 189 16.37 -0.69 -5.26
N GLY A 190 15.09 -0.40 -5.50
CA GLY A 190 14.46 0.91 -5.51
C GLY A 190 14.61 1.70 -6.81
N GLN A 191 14.85 1.01 -7.91
CA GLN A 191 14.78 1.60 -9.25
C GLN A 191 13.33 1.92 -9.64
N THR A 192 13.14 2.80 -10.62
CA THR A 192 11.81 3.12 -11.14
C THR A 192 11.08 1.84 -11.55
N CYS A 193 9.84 1.67 -11.08
CA CYS A 193 9.00 0.49 -11.30
C CYS A 193 9.41 -0.81 -10.59
N GLU A 194 10.33 -0.76 -9.64
CA GLU A 194 10.54 -1.86 -8.70
C GLU A 194 9.56 -1.77 -7.51
N PRO A 195 9.18 -2.90 -6.88
CA PRO A 195 8.23 -2.89 -5.78
C PRO A 195 8.80 -2.22 -4.52
N CYS A 196 7.89 -1.71 -3.69
CA CYS A 196 8.22 -1.07 -2.43
C CYS A 196 7.09 -1.20 -1.42
N ARG A 197 7.45 -1.25 -0.13
CA ARG A 197 6.53 -1.19 1.01
C ARG A 197 6.42 0.22 1.57
N GLY A 198 7.39 1.08 1.27
CA GLY A 198 7.40 2.49 1.64
C GLY A 198 8.58 3.20 1.00
N SER A 199 8.66 4.52 1.14
CA SER A 199 9.72 5.32 0.51
C SER A 199 11.14 4.95 0.95
N ALA A 200 11.28 4.31 2.12
CA ALA A 200 12.57 3.77 2.56
C ALA A 200 13.13 2.68 1.64
N ASP A 201 12.28 1.96 0.89
CA ASP A 201 12.71 0.98 -0.12
C ASP A 201 13.14 1.65 -1.44
N CYS A 202 13.02 2.98 -1.57
CA CYS A 202 13.27 3.74 -2.80
C CYS A 202 14.37 4.81 -2.61
N PRO A 203 15.66 4.42 -2.48
CA PRO A 203 16.74 5.39 -2.32
C PRO A 203 16.81 6.33 -3.53
N GLY A 204 16.87 7.64 -3.27
CA GLY A 204 16.84 8.66 -4.31
C GLY A 204 15.44 8.94 -4.87
N GLY A 205 14.38 8.48 -4.19
CA GLY A 205 13.03 8.60 -4.70
C GLY A 205 11.92 8.41 -3.68
N ALA A 206 10.77 7.93 -4.16
CA ALA A 206 9.57 7.73 -3.35
C ALA A 206 8.81 6.46 -3.77
N CYS A 207 8.11 5.86 -2.82
CA CYS A 207 7.21 4.74 -3.10
C CYS A 207 5.82 5.29 -3.44
N ALA A 208 5.43 5.18 -4.71
CA ALA A 208 4.09 5.53 -5.16
C ALA A 208 3.12 4.37 -4.97
N THR A 209 1.85 4.70 -4.84
CA THR A 209 0.75 3.73 -4.78
C THR A 209 -0.30 4.10 -5.83
N SER A 210 -0.75 3.15 -6.63
CA SER A 210 -1.90 3.32 -7.51
C SER A 210 -3.17 3.40 -6.67
N PRO A 211 -3.96 4.48 -6.76
CA PRO A 211 -5.21 4.60 -6.01
C PRO A 211 -6.29 3.62 -6.51
N PHE A 212 -6.07 2.98 -7.66
CA PHE A 212 -7.05 2.09 -8.27
C PHE A 212 -6.68 0.62 -8.06
N THR A 213 -5.43 0.24 -8.33
CA THR A 213 -4.98 -1.15 -8.19
C THR A 213 -4.36 -1.45 -6.83
N GLY A 214 -4.03 -0.43 -6.03
CA GLY A 214 -3.21 -0.58 -4.82
C GLY A 214 -1.76 -0.99 -5.10
N GLU A 215 -1.36 -1.01 -6.38
CA GLU A 215 0.00 -1.34 -6.80
C GLU A 215 1.01 -0.37 -6.20
N ARG A 216 2.15 -0.84 -5.69
CA ARG A 216 3.17 0.03 -5.07
C ARG A 216 4.51 -0.12 -5.73
N TRP A 217 5.08 0.98 -6.22
CA TRP A 217 6.35 0.98 -6.94
C TRP A 217 7.22 2.18 -6.61
N CYS A 218 8.53 2.01 -6.72
CA CYS A 218 9.49 3.09 -6.58
C CYS A 218 9.47 4.00 -7.80
N ILE A 219 9.55 5.29 -7.54
CA ILE A 219 9.91 6.32 -8.51
C ILE A 219 11.31 6.78 -8.14
N ASN A 220 12.32 6.41 -8.93
CA ASN A 220 13.68 6.91 -8.73
C ASN A 220 13.81 8.28 -9.42
N LEU A 221 13.99 9.35 -8.64
CA LEU A 221 14.09 10.72 -9.16
C LEU A 221 15.43 11.00 -9.85
N GLU A 222 16.39 10.09 -9.77
CA GLU A 222 17.65 10.13 -10.52
C GLU A 222 17.49 9.54 -11.93
N THR A 223 16.44 8.73 -12.17
CA THR A 223 16.15 8.17 -13.49
C THR A 223 15.54 9.25 -14.39
N ARG A 224 16.43 9.96 -15.10
CA ARG A 224 16.06 11.04 -16.01
C ARG A 224 15.80 10.55 -17.42
N CYS A 225 15.00 11.33 -18.14
CA CYS A 225 14.71 11.14 -19.55
C CYS A 225 14.94 12.43 -20.34
N GLU A 226 15.13 12.28 -21.66
CA GLU A 226 15.23 13.43 -22.58
C GLU A 226 13.91 13.61 -23.33
N CYS A 227 13.13 14.62 -22.93
CA CYS A 227 11.89 14.94 -23.61
C CYS A 227 12.10 15.86 -24.81
N LYS A 228 11.93 15.35 -26.03
CA LYS A 228 11.98 16.17 -27.25
C LYS A 228 10.61 16.68 -27.69
N THR A 229 9.55 15.93 -27.39
CA THR A 229 8.19 16.28 -27.80
C THR A 229 7.22 15.80 -26.73
N VAL A 230 6.52 16.77 -26.13
CA VAL A 230 5.47 16.55 -25.14
C VAL A 230 4.13 16.42 -25.86
N ASP A 231 3.31 15.46 -25.46
CA ASP A 231 1.94 15.35 -25.96
C ASP A 231 0.93 16.12 -25.08
N ALA A 232 -0.36 16.02 -25.41
CA ALA A 232 -1.41 16.75 -24.70
C ALA A 232 -1.58 16.32 -23.23
N SER A 233 -1.02 15.18 -22.83
CA SER A 233 -1.04 14.68 -21.45
C SER A 233 0.16 15.13 -20.63
N GLY A 234 1.09 15.89 -21.22
CA GLY A 234 2.32 16.29 -20.53
C GLY A 234 3.39 15.19 -20.53
N THR A 235 3.22 14.12 -21.31
CA THR A 235 4.17 12.99 -21.38
C THR A 235 4.99 13.02 -22.67
N CYS A 236 6.19 12.46 -22.64
CA CYS A 236 7.11 12.47 -23.77
C CYS A 236 6.88 11.29 -24.70
N LYS A 237 6.77 11.57 -26.00
CA LYS A 237 6.80 10.52 -27.03
C LYS A 237 8.23 9.98 -27.18
N ASN A 238 8.40 8.66 -27.00
CA ASN A 238 9.69 7.97 -27.05
C ASN A 238 10.70 8.46 -26.00
N GLY A 239 10.23 8.77 -24.78
CA GLY A 239 10.97 9.49 -23.74
C GLY A 239 12.26 8.86 -23.22
N GLY A 240 12.80 7.78 -23.81
CA GLY A 240 14.14 7.26 -23.46
C GLY A 240 14.26 6.70 -22.04
N CYS A 241 13.14 6.49 -21.33
CA CYS A 241 13.15 5.79 -20.06
C CYS A 241 13.54 4.32 -20.26
N PRO A 242 14.27 3.71 -19.29
CA PRO A 242 14.47 2.28 -19.31
C PRO A 242 13.12 1.57 -19.21
N PRO A 243 12.96 0.37 -19.81
CA PRO A 243 11.76 -0.42 -19.63
C PRO A 243 11.59 -0.76 -18.15
N SER A 244 10.34 -0.91 -17.70
CA SER A 244 10.06 -1.40 -16.37
C SER A 244 10.62 -2.82 -16.21
N PRO A 245 10.83 -3.31 -14.98
CA PRO A 245 11.22 -4.71 -14.78
C PRO A 245 10.20 -5.71 -15.36
N GLY A 246 8.94 -5.29 -15.52
CA GLY A 246 7.89 -6.04 -16.23
C GLY A 246 7.91 -5.90 -17.76
N GLY A 247 8.93 -5.24 -18.33
CA GLY A 247 9.09 -5.03 -19.76
C GLY A 247 8.17 -3.96 -20.37
N LEU A 248 7.51 -3.13 -19.54
CA LEU A 248 6.63 -2.07 -20.03
C LEU A 248 7.40 -0.78 -20.32
N ASP A 249 6.93 0.00 -21.29
CA ASP A 249 7.46 1.33 -21.56
C ASP A 249 7.10 2.29 -20.42
N VAL A 250 8.13 2.83 -19.77
CA VAL A 250 7.97 3.81 -18.69
C VAL A 250 7.75 5.20 -19.28
N ILE A 251 6.77 5.89 -18.72
CA ILE A 251 6.36 7.25 -19.04
C ILE A 251 7.43 8.22 -18.52
N CYS A 252 7.87 9.09 -19.42
CA CYS A 252 8.67 10.27 -19.09
C CYS A 252 7.74 11.50 -18.97
N ILE A 253 7.82 12.21 -17.86
CA ILE A 253 7.08 13.46 -17.67
C ILE A 253 7.83 14.62 -18.34
N GLY A 254 7.20 15.24 -19.33
CA GLY A 254 7.76 16.33 -20.14
C GLY A 254 7.22 17.71 -19.80
N ASP A 255 6.27 17.82 -18.88
CA ASP A 255 5.70 19.09 -18.45
C ASP A 255 6.68 19.83 -17.51
N GLU A 256 7.18 20.98 -17.97
CA GLU A 256 8.11 21.84 -17.22
C GLU A 256 7.51 22.40 -15.93
N SER A 257 6.17 22.42 -15.81
CA SER A 257 5.51 22.86 -14.58
C SER A 257 5.45 21.76 -13.50
N SER A 258 5.73 20.52 -13.87
CA SER A 258 5.73 19.38 -12.96
C SER A 258 7.02 19.30 -12.14
N THR A 259 6.91 18.95 -10.87
CA THR A 259 8.07 18.60 -10.02
C THR A 259 8.81 17.36 -10.53
N LEU A 260 8.17 16.57 -11.40
CA LEU A 260 8.72 15.39 -12.04
C LEU A 260 9.25 15.65 -13.45
N PHE A 261 9.43 16.90 -13.87
CA PHE A 261 9.98 17.22 -15.20
C PHE A 261 11.25 16.41 -15.52
N ASN A 262 11.27 15.81 -16.72
CA ASN A 262 12.30 14.89 -17.21
C ASN A 262 12.59 13.70 -16.28
N THR A 263 11.58 13.18 -15.58
CA THR A 263 11.70 12.00 -14.70
C THR A 263 10.88 10.84 -15.25
N CYS A 264 11.45 9.64 -15.18
CA CYS A 264 10.76 8.39 -15.47
C CYS A 264 9.91 7.98 -14.27
N TYR A 265 8.59 7.89 -14.47
CA TYR A 265 7.63 7.86 -13.36
C TYR A 265 6.94 6.50 -13.17
N ALA A 266 6.23 6.00 -14.19
CA ALA A 266 5.47 4.76 -14.15
C ALA A 266 5.21 4.28 -15.59
N ALA A 267 4.67 3.09 -15.80
CA ALA A 267 4.20 2.65 -17.12
C ALA A 267 2.70 2.92 -17.32
N ASN A 268 2.24 2.82 -18.57
CA ASN A 268 0.81 2.72 -18.87
C ASN A 268 0.41 1.24 -18.78
N ALA A 269 -0.22 0.85 -17.69
CA ALA A 269 -0.91 -0.43 -17.60
C ALA A 269 -2.28 -0.25 -18.29
N ALA A 270 -2.38 -0.69 -19.55
CA ALA A 270 -3.68 -0.82 -20.21
C ALA A 270 -4.32 -2.13 -19.75
N THR A 271 -5.49 -2.06 -19.09
CA THR A 271 -6.35 -3.23 -18.93
C THR A 271 -7.20 -3.36 -20.19
N ASP A 272 -6.97 -4.40 -20.99
CA ASP A 272 -7.89 -4.74 -22.09
C ASP A 272 -9.20 -5.26 -21.49
N GLY A 273 -10.18 -4.37 -21.39
CA GLY A 273 -11.51 -4.66 -20.85
C GLY A 273 -12.58 -4.69 -21.94
N LEU A 274 -13.58 -5.56 -21.77
CA LEU A 274 -14.75 -5.69 -22.64
C LEU A 274 -15.58 -4.38 -22.78
N LEU A 275 -15.38 -3.43 -21.88
CA LEU A 275 -16.11 -2.15 -21.80
C LEU A 275 -15.26 -0.92 -22.19
N GLY A 276 -14.07 -1.13 -22.75
CA GLY A 276 -13.12 -0.08 -23.15
C GLY A 276 -11.84 -0.11 -22.30
N SER A 277 -10.75 0.40 -22.87
CA SER A 277 -9.47 0.54 -22.16
C SER A 277 -9.48 1.83 -21.34
N SER A 278 -9.33 1.71 -20.02
CA SER A 278 -8.87 2.82 -19.19
C SER A 278 -7.36 2.67 -19.05
N THR A 279 -6.60 3.68 -19.44
CA THR A 279 -5.16 3.75 -19.14
C THR A 279 -5.00 3.97 -17.66
N GLN A 280 -4.34 3.02 -16.98
CA GLN A 280 -4.03 3.12 -15.57
C GLN A 280 -2.54 3.29 -15.40
N ILE A 281 -2.18 4.09 -14.40
CA ILE A 281 -0.78 4.26 -14.00
C ILE A 281 -0.42 3.04 -13.16
N GLY A 282 0.60 2.32 -13.61
CA GLY A 282 1.14 1.14 -12.96
C GLY A 282 2.46 0.75 -13.59
N CYS A 283 3.21 -0.15 -12.99
CA CYS A 283 4.52 -0.59 -13.46
C CYS A 283 4.51 -2.01 -14.01
N TRP A 284 3.44 -2.75 -13.75
CA TRP A 284 3.24 -4.12 -14.21
C TRP A 284 1.90 -4.28 -14.95
N GLY A 285 1.90 -5.00 -16.07
CA GLY A 285 0.71 -5.15 -16.94
C GLY A 285 -0.39 -5.99 -16.29
N SER A 286 -1.60 -6.00 -16.80
CA SER A 286 -2.58 -7.03 -16.41
C SER A 286 -2.32 -8.32 -17.20
N ASN A 287 -2.11 -9.45 -16.52
CA ASN A 287 -2.15 -10.77 -17.17
C ASN A 287 -3.60 -11.24 -17.36
#